data_AF-F8X4T8-F1
#
_entry.id   AF-F8X4T8-F1
#
_cell.length_a   1.000
_cell.length_b   1.000
_cell.length_c   1.000
_cell.angle_alpha   90.00
_cell.angle_beta   90.00
_cell.angle_gamma   90.00
#
_symmetry.space_group_name_H-M   'P 1'
#
loop_
_entity.id
_entity.type
_entity.pdbx_description
1 polymer ?
#
loop_
_entity_poly.entity_id
_entity_poly.type
_entity_poly.pdbx_seq_one_letter_code
_entity_poly.pdbx_strand_id
1 'polypeptide(L)'
;MNEYIQIPLITESLFKQHSPVTANTDITEFVPYICIAQELHIEPVLGEALMTELKAQITENTLTAHNSDLVVRLAPALSFYAVYQALPFHWATIVNKGITIRESDNSKAVDIKDLAQLRQWIKNDADVLKNQLMDFLSKCSAHYPLWRPQDGCCDKVMGEGSGRKSFDSGFHFKGKRKGC
;
A
#
# COMPACT_ATOMS: atom_id res chain seq x y z
N MET A 1 5.37 18.40 -21.94
CA MET A 1 4.22 17.94 -21.15
C MET A 1 4.71 16.72 -20.39
N ASN A 2 4.98 16.86 -19.09
CA ASN A 2 5.26 15.67 -18.29
C ASN A 2 3.93 14.92 -18.19
N GLU A 3 3.84 13.77 -18.87
CA GLU A 3 2.77 12.83 -18.56
C GLU A 3 2.92 12.48 -17.08
N TYR A 4 1.87 12.75 -16.29
CA TYR A 4 1.81 12.38 -14.87
C TYR A 4 1.60 10.87 -14.74
N ILE A 5 2.51 10.08 -15.30
CA ILE A 5 2.55 8.64 -15.09
C ILE A 5 3.09 8.46 -13.67
N GLN A 6 2.21 8.00 -12.77
CA GLN A 6 2.65 7.59 -11.43
C GLN A 6 3.72 6.51 -11.57
N ILE A 7 4.86 6.74 -10.93
CA ILE A 7 5.99 5.80 -10.96
C ILE A 7 5.67 4.64 -10.01
N PRO A 8 5.60 3.40 -10.51
CA PRO A 8 5.40 2.24 -9.65
C PRO A 8 6.66 1.98 -8.82
N LEU A 9 6.48 1.69 -7.53
CA LEU A 9 7.58 1.37 -6.61
C LEU A 9 8.21 0.00 -6.88
N ILE A 10 7.48 -0.90 -7.55
CA ILE A 10 7.93 -2.27 -7.84
C ILE A 10 8.07 -2.49 -9.33
N THR A 11 9.01 -3.36 -9.70
CA THR A 11 9.20 -3.80 -11.07
C THR A 11 8.18 -4.88 -11.45
N GLU A 12 8.02 -5.08 -12.76
CA GLU A 12 7.26 -6.20 -13.33
C GLU A 12 7.71 -7.57 -12.80
N SER A 13 9.02 -7.75 -12.59
CA SER A 13 9.56 -9.00 -12.06
C SER A 13 9.10 -9.27 -10.64
N LEU A 14 9.12 -8.27 -9.77
CA LEU A 14 8.63 -8.38 -8.40
C LEU A 14 7.12 -8.63 -8.37
N PHE A 15 6.37 -7.94 -9.24
CA PHE A 15 4.94 -8.18 -9.37
C PHE A 15 4.62 -9.62 -9.77
N LYS A 16 5.31 -10.18 -10.78
CA LYS A 16 5.14 -11.60 -11.18
C LYS A 16 5.53 -12.58 -10.09
N GLN A 17 6.58 -12.27 -9.33
CA GLN A 17 7.06 -13.15 -8.26
C GLN A 17 6.07 -13.24 -7.10
N HIS A 18 5.38 -12.14 -6.78
CA HIS A 18 4.58 -12.03 -5.58
C HIS A 18 3.07 -11.99 -5.81
N SER A 19 2.59 -11.67 -7.01
CA SER A 19 1.15 -11.66 -7.30
C SER A 19 0.62 -13.08 -7.49
N PRO A 20 -0.68 -13.31 -7.24
CA PRO A 20 -1.36 -14.57 -7.59
C PRO A 20 -1.63 -14.70 -9.11
N VAL A 21 -1.13 -13.79 -9.95
CA VAL A 21 -1.35 -13.80 -11.40
C VAL A 21 -0.39 -14.80 -12.05
N THR A 22 -0.89 -15.60 -13.00
CA THR A 22 -0.07 -16.58 -13.71
C THR A 22 0.91 -15.92 -14.69
N ALA A 23 2.03 -16.59 -14.96
CA ALA A 23 3.13 -16.04 -15.77
C ALA A 23 2.77 -15.62 -17.21
N ASN A 24 1.64 -16.10 -17.76
CA ASN A 24 1.19 -15.82 -19.12
C ASN A 24 0.35 -14.55 -19.26
N THR A 25 0.01 -13.88 -18.16
CA THR A 25 -0.78 -12.65 -18.19
C THR A 25 0.09 -11.44 -18.53
N ASP A 26 -0.43 -10.55 -19.39
CA ASP A 26 0.23 -9.29 -19.72
C ASP A 26 0.17 -8.34 -18.50
N ILE A 27 1.34 -8.04 -17.94
CA ILE A 27 1.46 -7.18 -16.75
C ILE A 27 1.18 -5.72 -17.11
N THR A 28 1.31 -5.32 -18.38
CA THR A 28 1.07 -3.93 -18.77
C THR A 28 -0.37 -3.51 -18.47
N GLU A 29 -1.32 -4.46 -18.53
CA GLU A 29 -2.71 -4.26 -18.10
C GLU A 29 -2.85 -4.02 -16.58
N PHE A 30 -1.86 -4.43 -15.78
CA PHE A 30 -1.83 -4.27 -14.33
C PHE A 30 -1.21 -2.95 -13.85
N VAL A 31 -0.40 -2.28 -14.68
CA VAL A 31 0.31 -1.04 -14.31
C VAL A 31 -0.62 0.03 -13.70
N PRO A 32 -1.80 0.34 -14.29
CA PRO A 32 -2.72 1.31 -13.69
C PRO A 32 -3.18 0.90 -12.28
N TYR A 33 -3.42 -0.40 -12.08
CA TYR A 33 -3.87 -0.94 -10.79
C TYR A 33 -2.76 -1.01 -9.76
N ILE A 34 -1.50 -1.18 -10.17
CA ILE A 34 -0.32 -1.04 -9.31
C ILE A 34 -0.25 0.39 -8.78
N CYS A 35 -0.40 1.40 -9.65
CA CYS A 35 -0.36 2.80 -9.22
C CYS A 35 -1.52 3.14 -8.28
N ILE A 36 -2.75 2.70 -8.59
CA ILE A 36 -3.91 2.89 -7.71
C ILE A 36 -3.71 2.17 -6.36
N ALA A 37 -3.22 0.94 -6.37
CA ALA A 37 -2.96 0.19 -5.14
C ALA A 37 -1.88 0.83 -4.27
N GLN A 38 -0.84 1.39 -4.90
CA GLN A 38 0.23 2.12 -4.23
C GLN A 38 -0.31 3.34 -3.50
N GLU A 39 -1.12 4.17 -4.17
CA GLU A 39 -1.73 5.36 -3.59
C GLU A 39 -2.71 5.02 -2.46
N LEU A 40 -3.59 4.03 -2.67
CA LEU A 40 -4.66 3.74 -1.73
C LEU A 40 -4.21 2.93 -0.51
N HIS A 41 -3.20 2.06 -0.64
CA HIS A 41 -2.88 1.07 0.40
C HIS A 41 -1.44 1.14 0.91
N ILE A 42 -0.49 1.58 0.09
CA ILE A 42 0.94 1.65 0.49
C ILE A 42 1.32 3.04 0.97
N GLU A 43 0.86 4.09 0.32
CA GLU A 43 1.16 5.47 0.71
C GLU A 43 0.71 5.80 2.15
N PRO A 44 -0.48 5.40 2.63
CA PRO A 44 -0.87 5.62 4.02
C PRO A 44 0.02 4.88 5.03
N VAL A 45 0.66 3.77 4.61
CA VAL A 45 1.54 2.96 5.46
C VAL A 45 2.95 3.56 5.54
N LEU A 46 3.48 4.07 4.43
CA LEU A 46 4.83 4.66 4.40
C LEU A 46 4.84 6.11 4.87
N GLY A 47 3.80 6.87 4.52
CA GLY A 47 3.77 8.32 4.62
C GLY A 47 4.36 9.02 3.39
N GLU A 48 3.92 10.26 3.17
CA GLU A 48 4.27 11.08 2.01
C GLU A 48 5.78 11.30 1.87
N ALA A 49 6.49 11.55 2.98
CA ALA A 49 7.92 11.85 2.96
C ALA A 49 8.77 10.66 2.49
N LEU A 50 8.53 9.47 3.05
CA LEU A 50 9.22 8.25 2.64
C LEU A 50 8.81 7.81 1.23
N MET A 51 7.53 7.96 0.87
CA MET A 51 7.05 7.68 -0.48
C MET A 51 7.77 8.57 -1.51
N THR A 52 7.91 9.87 -1.24
CA THR A 52 8.61 10.82 -2.11
C THR A 52 10.09 10.46 -2.26
N GLU A 53 10.77 10.09 -1.16
CA GLU A 53 12.16 9.64 -1.20
C GLU A 53 12.33 8.40 -2.11
N LEU A 54 11.48 7.38 -1.95
CA LEU A 54 11.55 6.16 -2.75
C LEU A 54 11.31 6.45 -4.24
N LYS A 55 10.30 7.27 -4.57
CA LYS A 55 10.01 7.66 -5.96
C LYS A 55 11.20 8.40 -6.58
N ALA A 56 11.83 9.32 -5.85
CA ALA A 56 13.01 10.04 -6.33
C ALA A 56 14.19 9.08 -6.56
N GLN A 57 14.50 8.21 -5.59
CA GLN A 57 15.60 7.25 -5.70
C GLN A 57 15.41 6.22 -6.83
N ILE A 58 14.18 5.78 -7.08
CA ILE A 58 13.87 4.90 -8.20
C ILE A 58 14.08 5.62 -9.53
N THR A 59 13.62 6.88 -9.64
CA THR A 59 13.78 7.68 -10.87
C THR A 59 15.24 7.95 -11.19
N GLU A 60 16.03 8.25 -10.16
CA GLU A 60 17.46 8.57 -10.30
C GLU A 60 18.36 7.33 -10.32
N ASN A 61 17.81 6.13 -10.10
CA ASN A 61 18.55 4.87 -9.91
C ASN A 61 19.57 4.94 -8.75
N THR A 62 19.21 5.60 -7.65
CA THR A 62 20.04 5.85 -6.46
C THR A 62 19.51 5.16 -5.20
N LEU A 63 18.71 4.10 -5.35
CA LEU A 63 18.17 3.33 -4.22
C LEU A 63 19.28 2.87 -3.27
N THR A 64 19.15 3.24 -2.00
CA THR A 64 20.04 2.77 -0.94
C THR A 64 19.82 1.28 -0.66
N ALA A 65 20.78 0.62 0.00
CA ALA A 65 20.64 -0.78 0.38
C ALA A 65 19.39 -1.02 1.27
N HIS A 66 19.11 -0.11 2.19
CA HIS A 66 17.92 -0.18 3.05
C HIS A 66 16.63 0.02 2.25
N ASN A 67 16.59 1.02 1.37
CA ASN A 67 15.39 1.28 0.57
C ASN A 67 15.14 0.20 -0.48
N SER A 68 16.18 -0.47 -0.98
CA SER A 68 16.06 -1.66 -1.82
C SER A 68 15.42 -2.83 -1.06
N ASP A 69 15.85 -3.11 0.18
CA ASP A 69 15.21 -4.13 1.04
C ASP A 69 13.74 -3.77 1.33
N LEU A 70 13.44 -2.48 1.56
CA LEU A 70 12.08 -2.00 1.76
C LEU A 70 11.19 -2.24 0.53
N VAL A 71 11.67 -1.96 -0.69
CA VAL A 71 10.94 -2.21 -1.93
C VAL A 71 10.62 -3.70 -2.11
N VAL A 72 11.57 -4.59 -1.81
CA VAL A 72 11.32 -6.04 -1.84
C VAL A 72 10.29 -6.46 -0.81
N ARG A 73 10.30 -5.87 0.39
CA ARG A 73 9.36 -6.20 1.47
C ARG A 73 7.94 -5.69 1.26
N LEU A 74 7.76 -4.55 0.59
CA LEU A 74 6.42 -4.04 0.27
C LEU A 74 5.81 -4.71 -0.97
N ALA A 75 6.64 -5.33 -1.82
CA ALA A 75 6.19 -5.93 -3.08
C ALA A 75 5.07 -6.97 -2.94
N PRO A 76 5.04 -7.87 -1.94
CA PRO A 76 3.92 -8.77 -1.72
C PRO A 76 2.59 -8.05 -1.48
N ALA A 77 2.56 -7.10 -0.55
CA ALA A 77 1.35 -6.36 -0.24
C ALA A 77 0.85 -5.57 -1.45
N LEU A 78 1.75 -4.84 -2.11
CA LEU A 78 1.40 -4.05 -3.30
C LEU A 78 0.90 -4.92 -4.45
N SER A 79 1.52 -6.08 -4.68
CA SER A 79 1.12 -7.00 -5.74
C SER A 79 -0.29 -7.56 -5.52
N PHE A 80 -0.60 -7.99 -4.29
CA PHE A 80 -1.94 -8.46 -3.96
C PHE A 80 -2.99 -7.35 -4.05
N TYR A 81 -2.68 -6.14 -3.56
CA TYR A 81 -3.61 -5.01 -3.69
C TYR A 81 -3.83 -4.61 -5.15
N ALA A 82 -2.80 -4.66 -6.00
CA ALA A 82 -2.96 -4.39 -7.43
C ALA A 82 -3.93 -5.38 -8.08
N VAL A 83 -3.82 -6.68 -7.75
CA VAL A 83 -4.79 -7.68 -8.24
C VAL A 83 -6.19 -7.43 -7.66
N TYR A 84 -6.30 -7.08 -6.37
CA TYR A 84 -7.56 -6.73 -5.74
C TYR A 84 -8.28 -5.57 -6.45
N GLN A 85 -7.54 -4.56 -6.92
CA GLN A 85 -8.08 -3.45 -7.68
C GLN A 85 -8.40 -3.84 -9.13
N ALA A 86 -7.61 -4.72 -9.73
CA ALA A 86 -7.75 -5.15 -11.13
C ALA A 86 -8.94 -6.09 -11.35
N LEU A 87 -9.27 -6.95 -10.37
CA LEU A 87 -10.25 -8.04 -10.51
C LEU A 87 -11.62 -7.62 -11.08
N PRO A 88 -12.29 -6.56 -10.58
CA PRO A 88 -13.60 -6.17 -11.10
C PRO A 88 -13.58 -5.79 -12.58
N PHE A 89 -12.50 -5.15 -13.03
CA PHE A 89 -12.35 -4.64 -14.41
C PHE A 89 -11.87 -5.72 -15.39
N HIS A 90 -11.21 -6.76 -14.87
CA HIS A 90 -10.92 -7.97 -15.63
C HIS A 90 -12.17 -8.84 -15.81
N TRP A 91 -13.12 -8.80 -14.85
CA TRP A 91 -14.40 -9.49 -14.99
C TRP A 91 -15.38 -8.76 -15.91
N ALA A 92 -15.55 -7.44 -15.71
CA ALA A 92 -16.40 -6.61 -16.55
C ALA A 92 -15.59 -5.47 -17.18
N THR A 93 -15.63 -5.39 -18.51
CA THR A 93 -15.00 -4.31 -19.26
C THR A 93 -16.02 -3.23 -19.59
N ILE A 94 -15.62 -1.98 -19.36
CA ILE A 94 -16.40 -0.81 -19.75
C ILE A 94 -16.01 -0.47 -21.19
N VAL A 95 -16.96 -0.53 -22.10
CA VAL A 95 -16.80 -0.17 -23.51
C VAL A 95 -17.73 0.97 -23.89
N ASN A 96 -17.50 1.64 -25.01
CA ASN A 96 -18.31 2.79 -25.44
C ASN A 96 -19.82 2.53 -25.52
N LYS A 97 -20.22 1.26 -25.68
CA LYS A 97 -21.61 0.82 -25.81
C LYS A 97 -22.23 0.31 -24.49
N GLY A 98 -21.51 0.36 -23.36
CA GLY A 98 -21.98 -0.10 -22.07
C GLY A 98 -20.97 -1.00 -21.33
N ILE A 99 -21.45 -1.81 -20.40
CA ILE A 99 -20.63 -2.74 -19.62
C ILE A 99 -20.81 -4.15 -20.19
N THR A 100 -19.71 -4.84 -20.47
CA THR A 100 -19.71 -6.22 -20.99
C THR A 100 -18.94 -7.13 -20.04
N ILE A 101 -19.54 -8.28 -19.69
CA ILE A 101 -18.86 -9.34 -18.94
C ILE A 101 -17.96 -10.09 -19.91
N ARG A 102 -16.70 -10.34 -19.53
CA ARG A 102 -15.80 -11.16 -20.32
C ARG A 102 -16.21 -12.62 -20.19
N GLU A 103 -16.67 -13.22 -21.28
CA GLU A 103 -16.79 -14.67 -21.39
C GLU A 103 -15.60 -15.21 -22.20
N SER A 104 -15.19 -16.43 -21.88
CA SER A 104 -14.14 -17.13 -22.59
C SER A 104 -14.75 -18.33 -23.30
N ASP A 105 -14.51 -18.46 -24.60
CA ASP A 105 -15.04 -19.58 -25.40
C ASP A 105 -14.58 -20.95 -24.90
N ASN A 106 -13.48 -21.01 -24.15
CA ASN A 106 -12.84 -22.23 -23.66
C ASN A 106 -12.99 -22.44 -22.15
N SER A 107 -13.73 -21.60 -21.42
CA SER A 107 -13.89 -21.75 -19.97
C SER A 107 -15.23 -21.24 -19.44
N LYS A 108 -15.64 -21.76 -18.28
CA LYS A 108 -16.86 -21.28 -17.62
C LYS A 108 -16.61 -19.88 -17.08
N ALA A 109 -17.48 -18.94 -17.42
CA ALA A 109 -17.46 -17.60 -16.85
C ALA A 109 -17.65 -17.68 -15.32
N VAL A 110 -16.84 -16.93 -14.58
CA VAL A 110 -16.91 -16.85 -13.11
C VAL A 110 -18.14 -16.02 -12.73
N ASP A 111 -18.97 -16.55 -11.83
CA ASP A 111 -20.13 -15.82 -11.30
C ASP A 111 -19.67 -14.64 -10.43
N ILE A 112 -20.47 -13.57 -10.38
CA ILE A 112 -20.16 -12.37 -9.61
C ILE A 112 -19.97 -12.67 -8.11
N LYS A 113 -20.65 -13.70 -7.59
CA LYS A 113 -20.51 -14.16 -6.20
C LYS A 113 -19.14 -14.78 -5.95
N ASP A 114 -18.69 -15.65 -6.84
CA ASP A 114 -17.38 -16.29 -6.77
C ASP A 114 -16.27 -15.25 -6.93
N LEU A 115 -16.45 -14.27 -7.83
CA LEU A 115 -15.54 -13.14 -7.97
C LEU A 115 -15.47 -12.30 -6.68
N ALA A 116 -16.60 -11.97 -6.07
CA ALA A 116 -16.65 -11.20 -4.85
C ALA A 116 -15.91 -11.93 -3.70
N GLN A 117 -16.11 -13.24 -3.59
CA GLN A 117 -15.41 -14.08 -2.63
C GLN A 117 -13.89 -14.13 -2.90
N LEU A 118 -13.48 -14.35 -4.15
CA LEU A 118 -12.07 -14.30 -4.55
C LEU A 118 -11.44 -12.94 -4.21
N ARG A 119 -12.12 -11.85 -4.56
CA ARG A 119 -11.65 -10.49 -4.26
C ARG A 119 -11.49 -10.28 -2.75
N GLN A 120 -12.39 -10.83 -1.94
CA GLN A 120 -12.28 -10.76 -0.48
C GLN A 120 -11.08 -11.55 0.05
N TRP A 121 -10.80 -12.75 -0.48
CA TRP A 121 -9.62 -13.53 -0.10
C TRP A 121 -8.32 -12.79 -0.42
N ILE A 122 -8.19 -12.26 -1.63
CA ILE A 122 -7.00 -11.48 -2.01
C ILE A 122 -6.84 -10.25 -1.09
N LYS A 123 -7.94 -9.58 -0.74
CA LYS A 123 -7.89 -8.46 0.21
C LYS A 123 -7.40 -8.89 1.59
N ASN A 124 -7.92 -9.99 2.11
CA ASN A 124 -7.53 -10.51 3.43
C ASN A 124 -6.02 -10.82 3.48
N ASP A 125 -5.50 -11.48 2.45
CA ASP A 125 -4.07 -11.78 2.34
C ASP A 125 -3.24 -10.50 2.21
N ALA A 126 -3.70 -9.54 1.39
CA ALA A 126 -3.05 -8.23 1.25
C ALA A 126 -2.98 -7.47 2.58
N ASP A 127 -4.05 -7.48 3.37
CA ASP A 127 -4.09 -6.83 4.69
C ASP A 127 -3.10 -7.48 5.68
N VAL A 128 -2.94 -8.81 5.64
CA VAL A 128 -1.93 -9.51 6.44
C VAL A 128 -0.51 -9.09 6.02
N LEU A 129 -0.21 -9.09 4.72
CA LEU A 129 1.10 -8.68 4.18
C LEU A 129 1.41 -7.22 4.50
N LYS A 130 0.39 -6.34 4.45
CA LYS A 130 0.51 -4.94 4.86
C LYS A 130 0.87 -4.80 6.33
N ASN A 131 0.22 -5.57 7.22
CA ASN A 131 0.53 -5.55 8.64
C ASN A 131 1.96 -6.03 8.90
N GLN A 132 2.44 -7.05 8.18
CA GLN A 132 3.83 -7.50 8.26
C GLN A 132 4.83 -6.41 7.81
N LEU A 133 4.49 -5.64 6.77
CA LEU A 133 5.28 -4.48 6.34
C LEU A 133 5.32 -3.39 7.43
N MET A 134 4.18 -3.09 8.05
CA MET A 134 4.12 -2.14 9.17
C MET A 134 4.98 -2.59 10.36
N ASP A 135 4.88 -3.88 10.71
CA ASP A 135 5.70 -4.46 11.78
C ASP A 135 7.19 -4.35 11.48
N PHE A 136 7.60 -4.60 10.23
CA PHE A 136 8.99 -4.44 9.79
C PHE A 136 9.47 -2.99 9.95
N LEU A 137 8.70 -2.03 9.42
CA LEU A 137 9.03 -0.60 9.52
C LEU A 137 9.09 -0.12 10.98
N SER A 138 8.23 -0.65 11.85
CA SER A 138 8.26 -0.34 13.27
C SER A 138 9.55 -0.82 13.96
N LYS A 139 10.04 -2.02 13.61
CA LYS A 139 11.27 -2.62 14.17
C LYS A 139 12.52 -1.94 13.63
N CYS A 140 12.49 -1.50 12.37
CA CYS A 140 13.61 -0.87 11.68
C CYS A 140 13.48 0.66 11.60
N SER A 141 12.69 1.29 12.47
CA SER A 141 12.39 2.72 12.41
C SER A 141 13.62 3.63 12.41
N ALA A 142 14.72 3.19 13.05
CA ALA A 142 16.00 3.88 13.05
C ALA A 142 16.63 4.03 11.65
N HIS A 143 16.34 3.10 10.73
CA HIS A 143 16.82 3.15 9.34
C HIS A 143 15.91 3.97 8.42
N TYR A 144 14.66 4.25 8.85
CA TYR A 144 13.66 4.96 8.07
C TYR A 144 13.15 6.20 8.82
N PRO A 145 14.00 7.25 9.00
CA PRO A 145 13.63 8.42 9.79
C PRO A 145 12.43 9.20 9.24
N LEU A 146 12.22 9.13 7.92
CA LEU A 146 11.11 9.75 7.19
C LEU A 146 9.78 8.97 7.28
N TRP A 147 9.80 7.75 7.83
CA TRP A 147 8.61 6.91 7.93
C TRP A 147 7.58 7.52 8.88
N ARG A 148 6.40 7.87 8.35
CA ARG A 148 5.30 8.53 9.07
C ARG A 148 3.95 8.05 8.54
N PRO A 149 3.40 6.94 9.05
CA PRO A 149 2.11 6.44 8.58
C PRO A 149 0.97 7.43 8.87
N GLN A 150 -0.01 7.52 7.97
CA GLN A 150 -1.13 8.46 8.05
C GLN A 150 -2.05 8.19 9.26
N ASP A 151 -2.27 6.92 9.60
CA ASP A 151 -3.17 6.49 10.69
C ASP A 151 -2.50 6.44 12.08
N GLY A 152 -1.36 7.09 12.27
CA GLY A 152 -0.82 7.37 13.61
C GLY A 152 -0.54 6.12 14.49
N CYS A 153 -0.29 4.95 13.90
CA CYS A 153 -0.11 3.71 14.66
C CYS A 153 1.14 3.68 15.56
N CYS A 154 1.92 4.76 15.62
CA CYS A 154 2.98 4.98 16.60
C CYS A 154 2.58 5.83 17.82
N ASP A 155 1.29 6.17 18.01
CA ASP A 155 0.80 6.76 19.27
C ASP A 155 0.39 5.71 20.31
N LYS A 156 0.54 4.39 20.03
CA LYS A 156 0.70 3.39 21.08
C LYS A 156 2.14 3.42 21.57
N VAL A 157 2.43 4.49 22.28
CA VAL A 157 3.51 4.59 23.26
C VAL A 157 3.45 3.31 24.10
N MET A 158 4.43 2.43 23.92
CA MET A 158 4.92 1.62 25.02
C MET A 158 5.27 2.61 26.12
N GLY A 159 4.41 2.76 27.14
CA GLY A 159 4.84 3.31 28.42
C GLY A 159 5.98 2.42 28.91
N GLU A 160 7.10 2.93 29.38
CA GLU A 160 7.21 4.01 30.35
C GLU A 160 8.37 4.97 30.02
N GLY A 161 8.13 6.26 30.24
CA GLY A 161 9.19 7.24 30.48
C GLY A 161 9.60 8.15 29.33
N SER A 162 8.67 8.94 28.76
CA SER A 162 8.98 10.31 28.31
C SER A 162 7.75 10.98 27.68
N GLY A 163 7.19 11.96 28.40
CA GLY A 163 6.47 13.10 27.82
C GLY A 163 5.15 12.80 27.12
N ARG A 164 4.04 12.77 27.88
CA ARG A 164 2.71 13.12 27.35
C ARG A 164 2.86 14.35 26.46
N LYS A 165 2.46 14.26 25.18
CA LYS A 165 2.19 15.46 24.38
C LYS A 165 1.10 16.24 25.13
N SER A 166 1.53 17.29 25.84
CA SER A 166 0.63 18.19 26.54
C SER A 166 -0.23 18.85 25.47
N PHE A 167 -1.53 18.57 25.50
CA PHE A 167 -2.50 19.37 24.77
C PHE A 167 -2.49 20.75 25.44
N ASP A 168 -1.69 21.67 24.90
CA ASP A 168 -1.65 23.07 25.35
C ASP A 168 -2.87 23.80 24.79
N SER A 169 -4.04 23.47 25.32
CA SER A 169 -5.17 24.39 25.23
C SER A 169 -4.78 25.58 26.09
N GLY A 170 -4.32 26.68 25.46
CA GLY A 170 -3.74 27.90 26.06
C GLY A 170 -4.64 28.69 27.02
N PHE A 171 -5.52 28.04 27.76
CA PHE A 171 -6.30 28.55 28.86
C PHE A 171 -5.70 28.07 30.19
N HIS A 172 -4.78 28.86 30.74
CA HIS A 172 -4.26 28.63 32.08
C HIS A 172 -5.27 29.10 33.14
N PHE A 173 -6.03 28.17 33.72
CA PHE A 173 -6.75 28.42 34.96
C PHE A 173 -5.79 28.31 36.14
N LYS A 174 -5.57 29.42 36.86
CA LYS A 174 -4.70 29.47 38.03
C LYS A 174 -5.39 28.81 39.24
N GLY A 175 -5.39 27.48 39.28
CA GLY A 175 -5.89 26.68 40.41
C GLY A 175 -4.88 26.61 41.55
N LYS A 176 -5.29 27.00 42.76
CA LYS A 176 -4.47 26.98 43.99
C LYS A 176 -3.96 25.57 44.31
N ARG A 177 -2.66 25.47 44.63
CA ARG A 177 -2.04 24.29 45.25
C ARG A 177 -2.77 23.90 46.53
N LYS A 178 -3.20 22.64 46.62
CA LYS A 178 -3.25 21.86 47.87
C LYS A 178 -2.78 20.45 47.55
N GLY A 179 -1.77 19.99 48.28
CA GLY A 179 -1.18 18.66 48.12
C GLY A 179 -2.08 17.55 48.64
N CYS A 180 -1.85 16.33 48.15
CA CYS A 180 -1.00 15.33 48.79
C CYS A 180 -0.14 14.69 47.69
#